data_AF-A0A836WNU0-F1
#
_entry.id   AF-A0A836WNU0-F1
#
_cell.length_a   1.000
_cell.length_b   1.000
_cell.length_c   1.000
_cell.angle_alpha   90.00
_cell.angle_beta   90.00
_cell.angle_gamma   90.00
#
_symmetry.space_group_name_H-M   'P 1'
#
loop_
_entity.id
_entity.type
_entity.pdbx_description
1 polymer ?
#
loop_
_entity_poly.entity_id
_entity_poly.type
_entity_poly.pdbx_seq_one_letter_code
_entity_poly.pdbx_strand_id
1 'polypeptide(L)'
;MNRKNKNGLYLIILLILAGIYVLLKYGINVSPDKNFDMSVLSIDTGKVASIKIKNPKDDNSLELKKESGIWYVLQGDKKEKADSNAITSILKVLADIKIQNVV
;
A
#
# COMPACT_ATOMS: atom_id res chain seq x y z
N MET A 1 -5.51 2.24 -56.90
CA MET A 1 -4.89 2.98 -55.77
C MET A 1 -5.94 3.90 -55.14
N ASN A 2 -6.67 3.42 -54.13
CA ASN A 2 -7.93 4.03 -53.66
C ASN A 2 -7.66 5.24 -52.73
N ARG A 3 -7.78 6.48 -53.25
CA ARG A 3 -7.59 7.75 -52.52
C ARG A 3 -8.88 8.28 -51.88
N LYS A 4 -9.72 7.42 -51.29
CA LYS A 4 -11.00 7.83 -50.66
C LYS A 4 -11.15 7.18 -49.29
N ASN A 5 -10.49 7.73 -48.26
CA ASN A 5 -10.78 7.42 -46.84
C ASN A 5 -9.88 8.15 -45.83
N LYS A 6 -8.78 8.80 -46.23
CA LYS A 6 -7.92 9.52 -45.27
C LYS A 6 -8.67 10.57 -44.45
N ASN A 7 -9.56 11.33 -45.09
CA ASN A 7 -10.37 12.36 -44.42
C ASN A 7 -11.39 11.76 -43.43
N GLY A 8 -11.94 10.59 -43.73
CA GLY A 8 -12.82 9.85 -42.82
C GLY A 8 -12.08 9.29 -41.61
N LEU A 9 -10.83 8.86 -41.80
CA LEU A 9 -9.96 8.40 -40.72
C LEU A 9 -9.59 9.53 -39.76
N TYR A 10 -9.31 10.74 -40.27
CA TYR A 10 -9.09 11.92 -39.41
C TYR A 10 -10.35 12.29 -38.61
N LEU A 11 -11.55 12.16 -39.19
CA LEU A 11 -12.81 12.43 -38.48
C LEU A 11 -13.08 11.41 -37.37
N ILE A 12 -12.77 10.13 -37.60
CA ILE A 12 -12.90 9.08 -36.57
C ILE A 12 -11.93 9.31 -35.42
N ILE A 13 -10.67 9.64 -35.73
CA ILE A 13 -9.66 9.96 -34.72
C ILE A 13 -10.08 11.19 -33.91
N LEU A 14 -10.60 12.24 -34.58
CA LEU A 14 -11.11 13.44 -33.91
C LEU A 14 -12.26 13.11 -32.94
N LEU A 15 -13.19 12.25 -33.34
CA LEU A 15 -14.30 11.80 -32.50
C LEU A 15 -13.81 11.02 -31.27
N ILE A 16 -12.82 10.15 -31.43
CA ILE A 16 -12.22 9.39 -30.33
C ILE A 16 -11.52 10.34 -29.34
N LEU A 17 -10.73 11.29 -29.84
CA LEU A 17 -10.06 12.29 -29.00
C LEU A 17 -11.05 13.20 -28.26
N ALA A 18 -12.11 13.63 -28.93
CA ALA A 18 -13.17 14.43 -28.30
C ALA A 18 -13.89 13.62 -27.20
N GLY A 19 -14.19 12.34 -27.46
CA GLY A 19 -14.78 11.44 -26.47
C GLY A 19 -13.91 11.27 -25.24
N ILE A 20 -12.60 11.02 -25.42
CA ILE A 20 -11.64 10.94 -24.32
C ILE A 20 -11.58 12.26 -23.55
N TYR A 21 -11.52 13.40 -24.24
CA TYR A 21 -11.46 14.72 -23.59
C TYR A 21 -12.70 14.98 -22.72
N VAL A 22 -13.89 14.67 -23.21
CA VAL A 22 -15.14 14.79 -22.43
C VAL A 22 -15.13 13.83 -21.24
N LEU A 23 -14.63 12.60 -21.41
CA LEU A 23 -14.51 11.62 -20.34
C LEU A 23 -13.54 12.10 -19.24
N LEU A 24 -12.37 12.65 -19.61
CA LEU A 24 -11.40 13.21 -18.68
C LEU A 24 -11.97 14.43 -17.94
N LYS A 25 -12.71 15.30 -18.64
CA LYS A 25 -13.21 16.56 -18.09
C LYS A 25 -14.44 16.40 -17.20
N TYR A 26 -15.34 15.48 -17.53
CA TYR A 26 -16.62 15.32 -16.83
C TYR A 26 -16.77 13.97 -16.13
N GLY A 27 -16.03 12.94 -16.54
CA GLY A 27 -16.14 11.58 -16.00
C GLY A 27 -15.10 11.26 -14.92
N ILE A 28 -14.00 12.01 -14.84
CA ILE A 28 -12.95 11.76 -13.85
C ILE A 28 -13.06 12.76 -12.70
N ASN A 29 -14.03 12.51 -11.81
CA ASN A 29 -13.88 12.88 -10.41
C ASN A 29 -12.83 11.96 -9.76
N VAL A 30 -11.59 11.97 -10.24
CA VAL A 30 -10.47 11.61 -9.38
C VAL A 30 -10.28 12.81 -8.48
N SER A 31 -11.06 12.83 -7.41
CA SER A 31 -10.54 13.39 -6.18
C SER A 31 -9.16 12.75 -6.03
N PRO A 32 -8.05 13.51 -6.08
CA PRO A 32 -6.82 12.96 -5.54
C PRO A 32 -7.19 12.56 -4.12
N ASP A 33 -6.99 11.30 -3.74
CA ASP A 33 -7.15 10.84 -2.37
C ASP A 33 -6.17 11.65 -1.50
N LYS A 34 -6.56 12.88 -1.17
CA LYS A 34 -5.86 13.84 -0.32
C LYS A 34 -6.20 13.63 1.14
N ASN A 35 -6.94 12.56 1.43
CA ASN A 35 -7.24 12.12 2.77
C ASN A 35 -6.54 10.77 2.95
N PHE A 36 -5.21 10.79 3.03
CA PHE A 36 -4.55 9.83 3.90
C PHE A 36 -5.07 10.13 5.31
N ASP A 37 -6.17 9.48 5.66
CA ASP A 37 -6.85 9.65 6.92
C ASP A 37 -5.92 9.10 8.00
N MET A 38 -5.13 9.98 8.63
CA MET A 38 -4.20 9.61 9.71
C MET A 38 -4.91 8.90 10.88
N SER A 39 -6.24 9.01 10.95
CA SER A 39 -7.11 8.28 11.87
C SER A 39 -7.04 6.75 11.68
N VAL A 40 -6.73 6.27 10.47
CA VAL A 40 -6.61 4.84 10.13
C VAL A 40 -5.29 4.22 10.63
N LEU A 41 -4.31 5.04 11.05
CA LEU A 41 -3.00 4.57 11.51
C LEU A 41 -2.94 4.27 13.01
N SER A 42 -4.09 4.15 13.69
CA SER A 42 -4.15 3.60 15.04
C SER A 42 -3.95 2.09 14.97
N ILE A 43 -2.72 1.61 15.20
CA ILE A 43 -2.41 0.17 15.19
C ILE A 43 -3.06 -0.49 16.41
N ASP A 44 -4.14 -1.24 16.18
CA ASP A 44 -4.73 -2.13 17.19
C ASP A 44 -3.78 -3.30 17.46
N THR A 45 -2.94 -3.14 18.48
CA THR A 45 -1.95 -4.15 18.93
C THR A 45 -2.57 -5.51 19.25
N GLY A 46 -3.87 -5.59 19.53
CA GLY A 46 -4.60 -6.84 19.77
C GLY A 46 -4.87 -7.64 18.49
N LYS A 47 -4.93 -6.97 17.34
CA LYS A 47 -5.21 -7.56 16.01
C LYS A 47 -3.96 -7.85 15.18
N VAL A 48 -2.77 -7.47 15.65
CA VAL A 48 -1.51 -7.73 14.92
C VAL A 48 -1.21 -9.24 14.94
N ALA A 49 -1.34 -9.87 13.77
CA ALA A 49 -1.07 -11.30 13.57
C ALA A 49 0.40 -11.58 13.20
N SER A 50 1.05 -10.66 12.48
CA SER A 50 2.46 -10.77 12.11
C SER A 50 3.12 -9.41 11.92
N ILE A 51 4.44 -9.37 12.12
CA ILE A 51 5.30 -8.19 11.88
C ILE A 51 6.45 -8.66 11.00
N LYS A 52 6.64 -8.05 9.84
CA LYS A 52 7.72 -8.37 8.91
C LYS A 52 8.68 -7.20 8.80
N ILE A 53 9.93 -7.42 9.21
CA ILE A 53 11.00 -6.45 9.12
C ILE A 53 11.84 -6.84 7.91
N LYS A 54 11.81 -6.00 6.86
CA LYS A 54 12.66 -6.15 5.69
C LYS A 54 13.84 -5.20 5.81
N ASN A 55 15.05 -5.71 5.66
CA ASN A 55 16.23 -4.87 5.52
C ASN A 55 16.38 -4.51 4.03
N PRO A 56 16.38 -3.22 3.63
CA PRO A 56 16.53 -2.85 2.21
C PRO A 56 17.91 -3.21 1.62
N LYS A 57 18.90 -3.56 2.47
CA LYS A 57 20.25 -3.95 2.06
C LYS A 57 20.51 -5.45 2.06
N ASP A 58 19.60 -6.25 2.61
CA ASP A 58 19.78 -7.69 2.78
C ASP A 58 18.44 -8.40 2.64
N ASP A 59 18.37 -9.47 1.84
CA ASP A 59 17.10 -10.19 1.57
C ASP A 59 16.65 -11.04 2.78
N ASN A 60 17.45 -11.05 3.85
CA ASN A 60 17.10 -11.63 5.14
C ASN A 60 15.97 -10.85 5.81
N SER A 61 14.73 -11.26 5.54
CA SER A 61 13.55 -10.78 6.25
C SER A 61 13.40 -11.48 7.60
N LEU A 62 13.13 -10.70 8.65
CA LEU A 62 12.78 -11.21 9.97
C LEU A 62 11.27 -11.10 10.14
N GLU A 63 10.60 -12.21 10.43
CA GLU A 63 9.15 -12.27 10.58
C GLU A 63 8.78 -12.71 11.99
N LEU A 64 8.02 -11.88 12.69
CA LEU A 64 7.39 -12.23 13.95
C LEU A 64 5.97 -12.67 13.65
N LYS A 65 5.59 -13.86 14.10
CA LYS A 65 4.25 -14.42 13.85
C LYS A 65 3.62 -14.92 15.14
N LYS A 66 2.35 -14.57 15.35
CA LYS A 66 1.57 -15.06 16.49
C LYS A 66 0.81 -16.32 16.07
N GLU A 67 1.12 -17.44 16.72
CA GLU A 67 0.45 -18.72 16.51
C GLU A 67 -0.08 -19.24 17.84
N SER A 68 -1.39 -19.52 17.91
CA SER A 68 -2.06 -19.98 19.14
C SER A 68 -1.82 -19.09 20.37
N GLY A 69 -1.68 -17.78 20.17
CA GLY A 69 -1.41 -16.81 21.24
C GLY A 69 0.07 -16.66 21.63
N ILE A 70 0.96 -17.49 21.07
CA ILE A 70 2.40 -17.47 21.32
C ILE A 70 3.11 -16.80 20.14
N TRP A 71 4.06 -15.93 20.43
CA TRP A 71 4.87 -15.30 19.41
C TRP A 71 6.09 -16.15 19.04
N TYR A 72 6.38 -16.20 17.74
CA TYR A 72 7.54 -16.86 17.18
C TYR A 72 8.31 -15.88 16.28
N VAL A 73 9.65 -15.95 16.32
CA VAL A 73 10.53 -15.31 15.34
C VAL A 73 10.88 -16.33 14.26
N LEU A 74 10.72 -15.92 13.01
CA LEU A 74 11.07 -16.65 11.80
C LEU A 74 12.20 -15.88 11.12
N GLN A 75 13.34 -16.54 10.90
CA GLN A 75 14.46 -16.00 10.14
C GLN A 75 15.00 -17.12 9.24
N GLY A 76 14.71 -17.05 7.95
CA GLY A 76 14.95 -18.17 7.04
C GLY A 76 14.20 -19.42 7.53
N ASP A 77 14.94 -20.52 7.71
CA ASP A 77 14.40 -21.80 8.19
C ASP A 77 14.33 -21.94 9.72
N LYS A 78 14.78 -20.92 10.47
CA LYS A 78 14.78 -20.97 11.94
C LYS A 78 13.49 -20.39 12.49
N LYS A 79 12.83 -21.16 13.36
CA LYS A 79 11.65 -20.73 14.12
C LYS A 79 11.94 -20.85 15.61
N GLU A 80 11.95 -19.72 16.31
CA GLU A 80 12.24 -19.67 17.74
C GLU A 80 11.10 -19.01 18.50
N LYS A 81 10.87 -19.44 19.75
CA LYS A 81 9.87 -18.81 20.63
C LYS A 81 10.35 -17.41 20.99
N ALA A 82 9.51 -16.43 20.74
CA ALA A 82 9.83 -15.03 21.00
C ALA A 82 9.38 -14.61 22.40
N ASP A 83 10.11 -13.68 23.01
CA ASP A 83 9.68 -13.04 24.23
C ASP A 83 8.46 -12.15 23.96
N SER A 84 7.32 -12.56 24.51
CA SER A 84 6.05 -11.86 24.33
C SER A 84 6.06 -10.47 24.96
N ASN A 85 6.79 -10.26 26.06
CA ASN A 85 6.90 -8.96 26.72
C ASN A 85 7.68 -7.96 25.87
N ALA A 86 8.76 -8.43 25.24
CA ALA A 86 9.56 -7.63 24.31
C ALA A 86 8.72 -7.21 23.09
N ILE A 87 7.96 -8.14 22.50
CA ILE A 87 7.09 -7.85 21.34
C ILE A 87 5.97 -6.88 21.71
N THR A 88 5.30 -7.09 22.85
CA THR A 88 4.26 -6.16 23.30
C THR A 88 4.83 -4.76 23.55
N SER A 89 6.06 -4.65 24.06
CA SER A 89 6.72 -3.35 24.24
C SER A 89 7.00 -2.67 22.91
N ILE A 90 7.52 -3.40 21.92
CA ILE A 90 7.73 -2.89 20.56
C ILE A 90 6.40 -2.45 19.93
N LEU A 91 5.35 -3.26 20.04
CA LEU A 91 4.01 -2.94 19.52
C LEU A 91 3.43 -1.68 20.16
N LYS A 92 3.62 -1.48 21.47
CA LYS A 92 3.22 -0.24 22.16
C LYS A 92 3.97 0.96 21.63
N VAL A 93 5.29 0.85 21.46
CA VAL A 93 6.09 1.93 20.86
C VAL A 93 5.59 2.26 19.46
N LEU A 94 5.39 1.25 18.61
CA LEU A 94 4.88 1.43 17.25
C LEU A 94 3.46 2.03 17.23
N ALA A 95 2.58 1.62 18.13
CA ALA A 95 1.23 2.17 18.25
C ALA A 95 1.23 3.62 18.75
N ASP A 96 2.26 4.03 19.49
CA ASP A 96 2.43 5.39 20.01
C ASP A 96 3.24 6.30 19.06
N ILE A 97 3.75 5.76 17.94
CA ILE A 97 4.34 6.58 16.86
C ILE A 97 3.23 7.42 16.24
N LYS A 98 3.05 8.64 16.77
CA LYS A 98 2.38 9.72 16.06
C LYS A 98 3.33 10.20 14.98
N ILE A 99 2.90 10.14 13.71
CA ILE A 99 3.66 10.72 12.60
C ILE A 99 3.84 12.21 12.90
N GLN A 100 5.05 12.59 13.28
CA GLN A 100 5.41 13.99 13.42
C GLN A 100 5.53 14.53 12.00
N ASN A 101 4.65 15.46 11.62
CA ASN A 101 4.67 16.10 10.32
C ASN A 101 6.08 16.63 10.03
N VAL A 102 6.75 16.07 9.03
CA VAL A 102 7.99 16.62 8.51
C VAL A 102 7.58 17.85 7.68
N VAL A 103 7.90 19.04 8.20
CA VAL A 103 7.63 20.34 7.57
C VAL A 103 8.60 20.56 6.41
#